data_AF-A0A9X3TV43-F1
#
_entry.id   AF-A0A9X3TV43-F1
#
_cell.length_a   1.000
_cell.length_b   1.000
_cell.length_c   1.000
_cell.angle_alpha   90.00
_cell.angle_beta   90.00
_cell.angle_gamma   90.00
#
_symmetry.space_group_name_H-M   'P 1'
#
loop_
_entity.id
_entity.type
_entity.pdbx_description
1 polymer ?
#
loop_
_entity_poly.entity_id
_entity_poly.type
_entity_poly.pdbx_seq_one_letter_code
_entity_poly.pdbx_strand_id
1 'polypeptide(L)'
;MKIVLKIILGILAAGWFLLLWCYNMLLSSDIPVNISDEELHSFLVIFVFSILLTLAYVKFVDDTKLHYFLSIPTLMWGLTTINSLTYHYHPYDTLMDCLGFIGCVSVILLSIFHHRQSLT
;
A
#
# COMPACT_ATOMS: atom_id res chain seq x y z
N MET A 1 15.95 -7.72 16.75
CA MET A 1 16.35 -7.80 15.32
C MET A 1 17.42 -6.76 15.02
N LYS A 2 18.49 -7.09 14.27
CA LYS A 2 19.53 -6.10 13.90
C LYS A 2 18.91 -4.96 13.09
N ILE A 3 19.31 -3.71 13.34
CA ILE A 3 18.82 -2.50 12.65
C ILE A 3 18.87 -2.63 11.12
N VAL A 4 19.94 -3.21 10.59
CA VAL A 4 20.13 -3.45 9.15
C VAL A 4 19.01 -4.30 8.57
N LEU A 5 18.60 -5.35 9.27
CA LEU A 5 17.52 -6.24 8.81
C LEU A 5 16.17 -5.51 8.79
N LYS A 6 15.90 -4.63 9.76
CA LYS A 6 14.68 -3.80 9.77
C LYS A 6 14.62 -2.87 8.56
N ILE A 7 15.74 -2.23 8.22
CA ILE A 7 15.85 -1.36 7.05
C ILE A 7 15.62 -2.14 5.76
N ILE A 8 16.27 -3.30 5.61
CA ILE A 8 16.08 -4.15 4.43
C ILE A 8 14.61 -4.55 4.26
N LEU A 9 13.96 -5.00 5.34
CA LEU A 9 12.54 -5.36 5.31
C LEU A 9 11.64 -4.16 5.00
N GLY A 10 11.96 -2.97 5.51
CA GLY A 10 11.25 -1.74 5.19
C GLY A 10 11.34 -1.37 3.70
N ILE A 11 12.53 -1.49 3.11
CA ILE A 11 12.75 -1.25 1.67
C ILE A 11 12.00 -2.30 0.84
N LEU A 12 12.08 -3.58 1.21
CA LEU A 12 11.37 -4.65 0.50
C LEU A 12 9.85 -4.46 0.54
N ALA A 13 9.30 -4.11 1.71
CA ALA A 13 7.88 -3.82 1.85
C ALA A 13 7.47 -2.61 1.00
N ALA A 14 8.22 -1.51 1.06
CA ALA A 14 7.92 -0.33 0.25
C ALA A 14 8.00 -0.63 -1.25
N GLY A 15 9.03 -1.36 -1.68
CA GLY A 15 9.17 -1.82 -3.07
C GLY A 15 8.01 -2.70 -3.50
N TRP A 16 7.52 -3.59 -2.63
CA TRP A 16 6.35 -4.41 -2.91
C TRP A 16 5.07 -3.58 -3.10
N PHE A 17 4.80 -2.62 -2.21
CA PHE A 17 3.64 -1.72 -2.37
C PHE A 17 3.74 -0.80 -3.60
N LEU A 18 4.96 -0.44 -3.99
CA LEU A 18 5.20 0.27 -5.25
C LEU A 18 4.92 -0.62 -6.46
N LEU A 19 5.30 -1.90 -6.42
CA LEU A 19 5.00 -2.85 -7.49
C LEU A 19 3.49 -3.10 -7.62
N LEU A 20 2.77 -3.19 -6.50
CA LEU A 20 1.30 -3.30 -6.53
C LEU A 20 0.65 -2.03 -7.12
N TRP A 21 1.21 -0.85 -6.83
CA TRP A 21 0.78 0.39 -7.48
C TRP A 21 1.03 0.36 -8.98
N CYS A 22 2.24 -0.05 -9.42
CA CYS A 22 2.54 -0.21 -10.85
C CYS A 22 1.60 -1.22 -11.51
N TYR A 23 1.26 -2.31 -10.83
CA TYR A 23 0.32 -3.30 -11.34
C TYR A 23 -1.08 -2.71 -11.53
N ASN A 24 -1.58 -1.91 -10.58
CA ASN A 24 -2.85 -1.18 -10.75
C ASN A 24 -2.81 -0.27 -11.97
N MET A 25 -1.74 0.53 -12.11
CA MET A 25 -1.57 1.42 -13.27
C MET A 25 -1.54 0.68 -14.61
N LEU A 26 -1.04 -0.56 -14.65
CA LEU A 26 -1.08 -1.38 -15.86
C LEU A 26 -2.50 -1.86 -16.16
N LEU A 27 -3.25 -2.32 -15.14
CA LEU A 27 -4.65 -2.72 -15.31
C LEU A 27 -5.55 -1.56 -15.76
N SER A 28 -5.27 -0.33 -15.30
CA SER A 28 -6.03 0.86 -15.69
C SER A 28 -5.44 1.64 -16.87
N SER A 29 -4.46 1.08 -17.58
CA SER A 29 -3.76 1.78 -18.67
C SER A 29 -4.56 1.91 -19.97
N ASP A 30 -5.53 1.02 -20.20
CA ASP A 30 -6.33 1.00 -21.43
C ASP A 30 -7.32 2.18 -21.51
N ILE A 31 -7.61 2.66 -22.72
CA ILE A 31 -8.61 3.70 -22.97
C ILE A 31 -9.61 3.21 -24.05
N PRO A 32 -10.92 3.04 -23.73
CA PRO A 32 -11.51 3.18 -22.40
C PRO A 32 -11.01 2.10 -21.44
N VAL A 33 -10.89 2.46 -20.15
CA VAL A 33 -10.45 1.53 -19.10
C VAL A 33 -11.43 0.36 -19.03
N ASN A 34 -10.92 -0.85 -19.20
CA ASN A 34 -11.71 -2.07 -19.18
C ASN A 34 -11.07 -3.09 -18.23
N ILE A 35 -11.37 -2.94 -16.94
CA ILE A 35 -10.88 -3.85 -15.90
C ILE A 35 -11.95 -4.91 -15.67
N SER A 36 -11.58 -6.17 -15.84
CA SER A 36 -12.48 -7.30 -15.60
C SER A 36 -12.69 -7.58 -14.11
N ASP A 37 -13.80 -8.25 -13.78
CA ASP A 37 -14.07 -8.70 -12.41
C ASP A 37 -12.97 -9.64 -11.86
N GLU A 38 -12.38 -10.47 -12.74
CA GLU A 38 -11.32 -11.41 -12.37
C GLU A 38 -10.01 -10.70 -12.02
N GLU A 39 -9.65 -9.65 -12.77
CA GLU A 39 -8.48 -8.81 -12.50
C GLU A 39 -8.65 -8.03 -11.19
N LEU A 40 -9.83 -7.44 -10.98
CA LEU A 40 -10.17 -6.79 -9.72
C LEU A 40 -10.05 -7.79 -8.55
N HIS A 41 -10.65 -8.97 -8.67
CA HIS A 41 -10.62 -9.96 -7.59
C HIS A 41 -9.18 -10.41 -7.28
N SER A 42 -8.39 -10.66 -8.32
CA SER A 42 -6.97 -11.04 -8.18
C SER A 42 -6.16 -9.95 -7.49
N PHE A 43 -6.33 -8.69 -7.89
CA PHE A 43 -5.69 -7.55 -7.25
C PHE A 43 -6.08 -7.45 -5.77
N LEU A 44 -7.38 -7.52 -5.47
CA LEU A 44 -7.89 -7.39 -4.10
C LEU A 44 -7.32 -8.46 -3.17
N VAL A 45 -7.28 -9.72 -3.61
CA VAL A 45 -6.72 -10.83 -2.81
C VAL A 45 -5.25 -10.56 -2.49
N ILE A 46 -4.44 -10.22 -3.50
CA ILE A 46 -3.01 -9.96 -3.32
C ILE A 46 -2.80 -8.74 -2.41
N PHE A 47 -3.54 -7.66 -2.64
CA PHE A 47 -3.39 -6.41 -1.89
C PHE A 47 -3.80 -6.58 -0.43
N VAL A 48 -4.98 -7.17 -0.16
CA VAL A 48 -5.47 -7.41 1.21
C VAL A 48 -4.51 -8.32 1.97
N PHE A 49 -4.04 -9.41 1.36
CA PHE A 49 -3.05 -10.29 2.00
C PHE A 49 -1.75 -9.55 2.32
N SER A 50 -1.26 -8.71 1.40
CA SER A 50 -0.06 -7.90 1.59
C SER A 50 -0.19 -6.90 2.74
N ILE A 51 -1.35 -6.24 2.86
CA ILE A 51 -1.66 -5.35 3.98
C ILE A 51 -1.74 -6.10 5.29
N LEU A 52 -2.47 -7.21 5.36
CA LEU A 52 -2.61 -8.01 6.59
C LEU A 52 -1.25 -8.52 7.08
N LEU A 53 -0.41 -9.03 6.17
CA LEU A 53 0.94 -9.50 6.49
C LEU A 53 1.80 -8.35 7.04
N THR A 54 1.71 -7.18 6.41
CA THR A 54 2.49 -6.00 6.84
C THR A 54 2.00 -5.45 8.18
N LEU A 55 0.69 -5.41 8.42
CA LEU A 55 0.11 -5.03 9.71
C LEU A 55 0.53 -6.01 10.81
N ALA A 56 0.51 -7.31 10.54
CA ALA A 56 1.00 -8.32 11.48
C ALA A 56 2.49 -8.10 11.78
N TYR A 57 3.32 -7.86 10.76
CA TYR A 57 4.74 -7.55 10.96
C TYR A 57 4.95 -6.32 11.85
N VAL A 58 4.22 -5.23 11.61
CA VAL A 58 4.29 -4.00 12.42
C VAL A 58 3.87 -4.27 13.87
N LYS A 59 2.87 -5.11 14.10
CA LYS A 59 2.38 -5.44 15.44
C LYS A 59 3.38 -6.25 16.28
N PHE A 60 4.15 -7.14 15.64
CA PHE A 60 5.04 -8.07 16.34
C PHE A 60 6.51 -7.62 16.37
N VAL A 61 6.87 -6.59 15.59
CA VAL A 61 8.25 -6.11 15.50
C VAL A 61 8.31 -4.65 15.94
N ASP A 62 8.97 -4.41 17.06
CA ASP A 62 9.16 -3.05 17.57
C ASP A 62 10.04 -2.23 16.63
N ASP A 63 9.70 -0.94 16.48
CA ASP A 63 10.43 0.04 15.69
C ASP A 63 10.85 -0.49 14.31
N THR A 64 9.85 -0.76 13.45
CA THR A 64 10.06 -1.32 12.10
C THR A 64 10.73 -0.34 11.13
N LYS A 65 10.76 0.97 11.44
CA LYS A 65 11.15 2.06 10.52
C LYS A 65 10.38 2.07 9.19
N LEU A 66 9.31 1.28 9.08
CA LEU A 66 8.58 1.03 7.84
C LEU A 66 7.90 2.30 7.33
N HIS A 67 7.40 3.14 8.24
CA HIS A 67 6.76 4.41 7.95
C HIS A 67 7.65 5.38 7.14
N TYR A 68 8.97 5.33 7.27
CA TYR A 68 9.86 6.16 6.47
C TYR A 68 9.83 5.74 4.99
N PHE A 69 9.86 4.44 4.73
CA PHE A 69 9.95 3.90 3.36
C PHE A 69 8.59 3.84 2.67
N LEU A 70 7.52 3.53 3.41
CA LEU A 70 6.17 3.39 2.86
C LEU A 70 5.55 4.73 2.46
N SER A 71 6.13 5.85 2.91
CA SER A 71 5.67 7.21 2.58
C SER A 71 5.61 7.46 1.08
N ILE A 72 6.60 6.97 0.31
CA ILE A 72 6.65 7.13 -1.14
C ILE A 72 5.50 6.38 -1.84
N PRO A 73 5.33 5.05 -1.66
CA PRO A 73 4.15 4.34 -2.20
C PRO A 73 2.83 4.99 -1.79
N THR A 74 2.72 5.43 -0.53
CA THR A 74 1.49 6.06 -0.02
C THR A 74 1.16 7.35 -0.76
N LEU A 75 2.17 8.18 -1.06
CA LEU A 75 1.96 9.40 -1.85
C LEU A 75 1.50 9.08 -3.26
N MET A 76 2.07 8.05 -3.91
CA MET A 76 1.68 7.64 -5.25
C MET A 76 0.23 7.14 -5.30
N TRP A 77 -0.16 6.27 -4.37
CA TRP A 77 -1.55 5.85 -4.19
C TRP A 77 -2.49 7.02 -3.90
N GLY A 78 -2.04 8.01 -3.11
CA GLY A 78 -2.83 9.19 -2.81
C GLY A 78 -3.07 10.07 -4.04
N LEU A 79 -2.05 10.26 -4.87
CA LEU A 79 -2.18 11.03 -6.12
C LEU A 79 -3.11 10.34 -7.13
N THR A 80 -3.02 9.01 -7.28
CA THR A 80 -3.94 8.28 -8.17
C THR A 80 -5.36 8.30 -7.63
N THR A 81 -5.56 8.10 -6.33
CA THR A 81 -6.87 8.22 -5.68
C THR A 81 -7.53 9.59 -5.95
N ILE A 82 -6.77 10.68 -5.81
CA ILE A 82 -7.29 12.03 -6.09
C ILE A 82 -7.72 12.15 -7.55
N ASN A 83 -6.91 11.66 -8.49
CA ASN A 83 -7.23 11.71 -9.90
C ASN A 83 -8.49 10.89 -10.22
N SER A 84 -8.57 9.65 -9.73
CA SER A 84 -9.67 8.74 -10.00
C SER A 84 -11.00 9.26 -9.46
N LEU A 85 -10.98 9.89 -8.28
CA LEU A 85 -12.15 10.57 -7.70
C LEU A 85 -12.53 11.85 -8.44
N THR A 86 -11.55 12.63 -8.91
CA THR A 86 -11.81 13.89 -9.62
C THR A 86 -12.39 13.65 -11.01
N TYR A 87 -11.81 12.71 -11.76
CA TYR A 87 -12.17 12.44 -13.15
C TYR A 87 -13.19 11.32 -13.33
N HIS A 88 -13.73 10.76 -12.23
CA HIS A 88 -14.72 9.68 -12.25
C HIS A 88 -14.27 8.51 -13.14
N TYR A 89 -13.06 7.99 -12.86
CA TYR A 89 -12.50 6.84 -13.57
C TYR A 89 -13.35 5.58 -13.37
N HIS A 90 -13.00 4.50 -14.08
CA HIS A 90 -13.68 3.22 -13.95
C HIS A 90 -13.84 2.84 -12.46
N PRO A 91 -15.03 2.38 -12.02
CA PRO A 91 -15.30 2.16 -10.60
C PRO A 91 -14.33 1.18 -9.95
N TYR A 92 -13.85 0.19 -10.71
CA TYR A 92 -12.87 -0.79 -10.20
C TYR A 92 -11.50 -0.18 -9.97
N ASP A 93 -11.04 0.69 -10.88
CA ASP A 93 -9.78 1.42 -10.70
C ASP A 93 -9.88 2.35 -9.48
N THR A 94 -10.97 3.10 -9.37
CA THR A 94 -11.22 4.00 -8.23
C THR A 94 -11.24 3.24 -6.91
N LEU A 95 -11.85 2.05 -6.87
CA LEU A 95 -11.88 1.20 -5.68
C LEU A 95 -10.47 0.71 -5.32
N MET A 96 -9.69 0.23 -6.30
CA MET A 96 -8.33 -0.25 -6.09
C MET A 96 -7.41 0.87 -5.59
N ASP A 97 -7.51 2.07 -6.16
CA ASP A 97 -6.78 3.25 -5.70
C ASP A 97 -7.10 3.62 -4.25
N CYS A 98 -8.39 3.73 -3.92
CA CYS A 98 -8.84 4.06 -2.57
C CYS A 98 -8.33 3.04 -1.54
N LEU A 99 -8.42 1.75 -1.86
CA LEU A 99 -7.91 0.68 -1.01
C LEU A 99 -6.39 0.72 -0.87
N GLY A 100 -5.71 0.98 -1.98
CA GLY A 100 -4.27 1.24 -2.05
C GLY A 100 -3.83 2.28 -1.04
N PHE A 101 -4.46 3.44 -1.09
CA PHE A 101 -4.16 4.57 -0.23
C PHE A 101 -4.51 4.29 1.23
N ILE A 102 -5.75 3.85 1.52
CA ILE A 102 -6.22 3.58 2.89
C ILE A 102 -5.37 2.49 3.55
N GLY A 103 -5.03 1.43 2.83
CA GLY A 103 -4.19 0.35 3.31
C GLY A 103 -2.81 0.85 3.72
N CYS A 104 -2.14 1.60 2.83
CA CYS A 104 -0.81 2.14 3.12
C CYS A 104 -0.81 3.12 4.30
N VAL A 105 -1.80 4.03 4.37
CA VAL A 105 -1.98 4.95 5.50
C VAL A 105 -2.16 4.18 6.82
N SER A 106 -2.98 3.13 6.82
CA SER A 106 -3.24 2.32 8.01
C SER A 106 -1.96 1.68 8.55
N VAL A 107 -1.12 1.14 7.66
CA VAL A 107 0.19 0.56 8.02
C VAL A 107 1.13 1.63 8.60
N ILE A 108 1.19 2.82 7.98
CA ILE A 108 2.02 3.93 8.48
C ILE A 108 1.57 4.36 9.88
N LEU A 109 0.28 4.59 10.08
CA LEU A 109 -0.26 5.02 11.38
C LEU A 109 0.05 4.01 12.47
N LEU A 110 -0.15 2.72 12.20
CA LEU A 110 0.18 1.67 13.17
C LEU A 110 1.68 1.61 13.46
N SER A 111 2.53 1.76 12.44
CA SER A 111 4.00 1.77 12.60
C SER A 111 4.47 2.93 13.48
N ILE A 112 3.88 4.11 13.31
CA ILE A 112 4.20 5.29 14.15
C ILE A 112 3.70 5.08 15.58
N PHE A 113 2.47 4.57 15.75
CA PHE A 113 1.89 4.33 17.07
C PHE A 113 2.71 3.34 17.88
N HIS A 114 3.08 2.21 17.28
CA HIS A 114 3.89 1.18 17.93
C HIS A 114 5.31 1.67 18.23
N HIS A 115 5.90 2.48 17.35
CA HIS A 115 7.19 3.12 17.64
C HIS A 115 7.12 4.05 18.85
N ARG A 116 6.04 4.84 18.99
CA ARG A 116 5.85 5.72 20.16
C ARG A 116 5.70 4.94 21.46
N GLN A 117 4.94 3.85 21.45
CA GLN A 117 4.80 2.99 22.63
C GLN A 117 6.12 2.37 23.08
N SER A 118 7.03 2.05 22.16
CA SER A 118 8.35 1.51 22.51
C SER A 118 9.28 2.53 23.18
N LEU A 119 8.96 3.84 23.09
CA LEU A 119 9.77 4.93 23.65
C LEU A 119 9.28 5.43 25.02
N THR A 120 8.07 5.03 25.43
CA THR A 120 7.43 5.38 26.71
C THR A 120 7.54 4.26 27.71
#